data_AF-A0A9C8ZGS2-F1
#
_entry.id   AF-A0A9C8ZGS2-F1
#
_cell.length_a   1.000
_cell.length_b   1.000
_cell.length_c   1.000
_cell.angle_alpha   90.00
_cell.angle_beta   90.00
_cell.angle_gamma   90.00
#
_symmetry.space_group_name_H-M   'P 1'
#
loop_
_entity.id
_entity.type
_entity.pdbx_description
1 polymer ?
#
loop_
_entity_poly.entity_id
_entity_poly.type
_entity_poly.pdbx_seq_one_letter_code
_entity_poly.pdbx_strand_id
1 'polypeptide(L)'
;MTAKDISRYLLLGFALLPFDVFSDSSMVLDRNELVAGLTQGDYVNMWWQWAVSMPASESPVRDRMGDKCGVNQVGPVWFLAGGYGSSHIKRSCTLPSDKYIFFPVINMVYYPRDGKVYLAASQ
;
A
#
# COMPACT_ATOMS: atom_id res chain seq x y z
N MET A 1 31.36 -48.27 29.68
CA MET A 1 31.51 -47.81 28.27
C MET A 1 31.93 -49.04 27.48
N THR A 2 31.21 -49.52 26.46
CA THR A 2 30.84 -48.80 25.23
C THR A 2 29.72 -49.57 24.50
N ALA A 3 28.56 -48.98 24.21
CA ALA A 3 28.30 -48.15 23.01
C ALA A 3 28.40 -48.86 21.65
N LYS A 4 28.29 -50.20 21.54
CA LYS A 4 28.47 -50.89 20.25
C LYS A 4 27.24 -51.50 19.57
N ASP A 5 26.07 -51.58 20.21
CA ASP A 5 24.92 -52.29 19.62
C ASP A 5 23.68 -51.43 19.35
N ILE A 6 23.77 -50.10 19.39
CA ILE A 6 22.69 -49.19 18.94
C ILE A 6 22.85 -48.87 17.44
N SER A 7 23.23 -49.87 16.63
CA SER A 7 23.46 -49.70 15.20
C SER A 7 22.79 -50.81 14.40
N ARG A 8 21.55 -51.15 14.75
CA ARG A 8 20.71 -52.04 13.95
C ARG A 8 19.25 -51.89 14.38
N TYR A 9 18.50 -51.22 13.50
CA TYR A 9 17.03 -51.15 13.46
C TYR A 9 16.36 -50.15 14.40
N LEU A 10 15.80 -49.11 13.77
CA LEU A 10 14.43 -48.58 13.90
C LEU A 10 14.46 -47.20 13.22
N LEU A 11 14.43 -47.11 11.88
CA LEU A 11 13.18 -47.11 11.11
C LEU A 11 12.04 -46.46 11.89
N LEU A 12 11.63 -45.25 11.50
CA LEU A 12 10.25 -44.92 11.09
C LEU A 12 10.08 -43.40 10.93
N GLY A 13 9.87 -42.99 9.67
CA GLY A 13 8.95 -41.91 9.31
C GLY A 13 9.29 -40.50 9.76
N PHE A 14 10.22 -39.84 9.07
CA PHE A 14 10.09 -38.38 8.92
C PHE A 14 8.92 -38.17 7.96
N ALA A 15 7.75 -37.85 8.50
CA ALA A 15 6.57 -37.56 7.72
C ALA A 15 6.93 -36.53 6.65
N LEU A 16 6.81 -36.93 5.38
CA LEU A 16 6.64 -36.00 4.27
C LEU A 16 5.27 -35.34 4.49
N LEU A 17 5.21 -34.39 5.42
CA LEU A 17 4.17 -33.39 5.34
C LEU A 17 4.39 -32.71 3.98
N PRO A 18 3.39 -32.63 3.10
CA PRO A 18 3.48 -31.63 2.06
C PRO A 18 3.69 -30.32 2.81
N PHE A 19 4.84 -29.69 2.61
CA PHE A 19 4.90 -28.26 2.83
C PHE A 19 3.87 -27.74 1.84
N ASP A 20 2.67 -27.41 2.32
CA ASP A 20 1.72 -26.65 1.55
C ASP A 20 2.47 -25.37 1.16
N VAL A 21 2.96 -25.33 -0.08
CA VAL A 21 3.49 -24.12 -0.68
C VAL A 21 2.26 -23.25 -0.88
N PHE A 22 1.93 -22.44 0.13
CA PHE A 22 0.97 -21.36 -0.04
C PHE A 22 1.61 -20.33 -0.95
N SER A 23 1.31 -20.42 -2.24
CA SER A 23 1.65 -19.39 -3.20
C SER A 23 0.39 -19.02 -3.99
N ASP A 24 -0.33 -18.06 -3.42
CA ASP A 24 -1.02 -17.02 -4.22
C ASP A 24 -1.27 -15.82 -3.30
N SER A 25 -0.21 -15.05 -3.02
CA SER A 25 -0.40 -13.74 -2.41
C SER A 25 -0.75 -12.78 -3.54
N SER A 26 -2.05 -12.56 -3.79
CA SER A 26 -2.45 -11.43 -4.63
C SER A 26 -1.83 -10.17 -4.03
N MET A 27 -0.94 -9.53 -4.79
CA MET A 27 -0.27 -8.28 -4.37
C MET A 27 -1.25 -7.10 -4.36
N VAL A 28 -2.46 -7.29 -4.90
CA VAL A 28 -3.54 -6.31 -4.95
C VAL A 28 -4.66 -6.81 -4.05
N LEU A 29 -5.08 -5.95 -3.12
CA LEU A 29 -6.18 -6.24 -2.21
C LEU A 29 -7.51 -6.19 -2.94
N ASP A 30 -8.46 -7.02 -2.49
CA ASP A 30 -9.81 -6.98 -3.00
C ASP A 30 -10.51 -5.66 -2.62
N ARG A 31 -11.52 -5.28 -3.41
CA ARG A 31 -12.28 -4.03 -3.20
C ARG A 31 -12.85 -3.91 -1.78
N ASN A 32 -13.33 -5.03 -1.23
CA ASN A 32 -14.04 -5.08 0.04
C ASN A 32 -13.13 -5.51 1.19
N GLU A 33 -11.84 -5.72 0.93
CA GLU A 33 -10.87 -6.06 1.96
C GLU A 33 -10.64 -4.84 2.86
N LEU A 34 -10.58 -5.08 4.18
CA LEU A 34 -10.29 -4.05 5.15
C LEU A 34 -8.79 -4.03 5.44
N VAL A 35 -8.21 -2.84 5.50
CA VAL A 35 -6.83 -2.65 5.97
C VAL A 35 -6.89 -1.93 7.30
N ALA A 36 -6.31 -2.53 8.34
CA ALA A 36 -6.36 -2.01 9.72
C ALA A 36 -7.78 -1.60 10.18
N GLY A 37 -8.81 -2.34 9.74
CA GLY A 37 -10.21 -2.11 10.08
C GLY A 37 -10.92 -1.02 9.26
N LEU A 38 -10.26 -0.43 8.25
CA LEU A 38 -10.81 0.61 7.38
C LEU A 38 -11.07 0.08 5.97
N THR A 39 -12.10 0.63 5.32
CA THR A 39 -12.44 0.29 3.94
C THR A 39 -11.51 1.00 2.96
N GLN A 40 -11.46 0.52 1.72
CA GLN A 40 -10.75 1.23 0.65
C GLN A 40 -11.30 2.65 0.43
N GLY A 41 -12.60 2.89 0.65
CA GLY A 41 -13.22 4.21 0.56
C GLY A 41 -12.74 5.17 1.66
N ASP A 42 -12.51 4.66 2.87
CA ASP A 42 -11.91 5.47 3.95
C ASP A 42 -10.49 5.90 3.58
N TYR A 43 -9.70 5.00 2.98
CA TYR A 43 -8.36 5.33 2.50
C TYR A 43 -8.36 6.32 1.33
N VAL A 44 -9.35 6.29 0.44
CA VAL A 44 -9.55 7.34 -0.58
C VAL A 44 -9.71 8.71 0.09
N ASN A 45 -10.54 8.81 1.12
CA ASN A 45 -10.77 10.07 1.83
C ASN A 45 -9.51 10.55 2.55
N MET A 46 -8.81 9.64 3.25
CA MET A 46 -7.57 9.96 3.95
C MET A 46 -6.45 10.37 2.97
N TRP A 47 -6.37 9.73 1.81
CA TRP A 47 -5.40 10.09 0.78
C TRP A 47 -5.62 11.52 0.29
N TRP A 48 -6.88 11.94 0.06
CA TRP A 48 -7.19 13.31 -0.33
C TRP A 48 -6.84 14.31 0.77
N GLN A 49 -7.16 14.01 2.03
CA GLN A 49 -6.78 14.86 3.17
C GLN A 49 -5.26 15.03 3.27
N TRP A 50 -4.51 13.92 3.17
CA TRP A 50 -3.05 13.95 3.13
C TRP A 50 -2.54 14.79 1.96
N ALA A 51 -3.03 14.55 0.74
CA ALA A 51 -2.58 15.21 -0.48
C ALA A 51 -2.73 16.75 -0.46
N VAL A 52 -3.74 17.27 0.24
CA VAL A 52 -4.01 18.72 0.36
C VAL A 52 -3.50 19.34 1.67
N SER A 53 -2.92 18.56 2.57
CA SER A 53 -2.51 19.03 3.91
C SER A 53 -1.24 19.88 3.91
N MET A 54 -0.46 19.86 2.83
CA MET A 54 0.85 20.52 2.76
C MET A 54 0.82 21.78 1.88
N PRO A 55 1.70 22.77 2.16
CA PRO A 55 1.97 23.85 1.23
C PRO A 55 2.53 23.30 -0.10
N ALA A 56 2.39 24.08 -1.18
CA ALA A 56 2.79 23.65 -2.52
C ALA A 56 4.28 23.26 -2.62
N SER A 57 5.16 23.91 -1.83
CA SER A 57 6.58 23.59 -1.79
C SER A 57 6.85 22.20 -1.20
N GLU A 58 6.00 21.68 -0.32
CA GLU A 58 6.17 20.39 0.34
C GLU A 58 5.26 19.29 -0.22
N SER A 59 4.42 19.61 -1.21
CA SER A 59 3.41 18.70 -1.72
C SER A 59 4.02 17.49 -2.46
N PRO A 60 3.77 16.25 -1.99
CA PRO A 60 4.21 15.04 -2.69
C PRO A 60 3.52 14.84 -4.05
N VAL A 61 2.38 15.49 -4.28
CA VAL A 61 1.66 15.47 -5.58
C VAL A 61 2.32 16.38 -6.61
N ARG A 62 2.99 17.45 -6.17
CA ARG A 62 3.74 18.38 -7.04
C ARG A 62 5.19 17.97 -7.25
N ASP A 63 5.68 17.06 -6.42
CA ASP A 63 7.03 16.54 -6.50
C ASP A 63 7.22 15.61 -7.71
N ARG A 64 8.18 16.00 -8.56
CA ARG A 64 8.51 15.29 -9.80
C ARG A 64 9.64 14.29 -9.64
N MET A 65 10.44 14.38 -8.56
CA MET A 65 11.60 13.53 -8.34
C MET A 65 11.32 12.42 -7.34
N GLY A 66 10.45 12.68 -6.36
CA GLY A 66 10.04 11.73 -5.32
C GLY A 66 10.67 11.97 -3.95
N ASP A 67 11.50 13.02 -3.81
CA ASP A 67 12.17 13.45 -2.58
C ASP A 67 11.19 13.70 -1.41
N LYS A 68 9.92 13.99 -1.71
CA LYS A 68 8.88 14.35 -0.72
C LYS A 68 7.89 13.24 -0.45
N CYS A 69 8.10 12.04 -0.96
CA CYS A 69 7.09 10.97 -0.86
C CYS A 69 6.80 10.52 0.58
N GLY A 70 7.72 10.76 1.52
CA GLY A 70 7.57 10.44 2.95
C GLY A 70 6.98 11.56 3.82
N VAL A 71 6.68 12.74 3.25
CA VAL A 71 6.19 13.87 4.04
C VAL A 71 4.84 13.54 4.68
N ASN A 72 4.77 13.70 6.01
CA ASN A 72 3.59 13.47 6.85
C ASN A 72 2.90 12.09 6.65
N GLN A 73 3.66 11.04 6.32
CA GLN A 73 3.14 9.67 6.28
C GLN A 73 3.01 9.10 7.69
N VAL A 74 1.90 8.43 7.98
CA VAL A 74 1.64 7.82 9.29
C VAL A 74 0.82 6.54 9.16
N GLY A 75 0.93 5.65 10.14
CA GLY A 75 0.06 4.48 10.25
C GLY A 75 0.50 3.27 9.41
N PRO A 76 -0.42 2.32 9.15
CA PRO A 76 -0.12 1.05 8.49
C PRO A 76 -0.15 1.13 6.95
N VAL A 77 -0.61 2.25 6.39
CA VAL A 77 -0.75 2.47 4.94
C VAL A 77 0.15 3.63 4.51
N TRP A 78 0.92 3.41 3.45
CA TRP A 78 1.76 4.41 2.80
C TRP A 78 1.06 4.96 1.57
N PHE A 79 0.85 6.27 1.52
CA PHE A 79 0.22 6.92 0.36
C PHE A 79 1.26 7.24 -0.71
N LEU A 80 1.12 6.66 -1.90
CA LEU A 80 1.83 7.18 -3.06
C LEU A 80 1.00 8.30 -3.67
N ALA A 81 1.67 9.42 -3.92
CA ALA A 81 1.04 10.52 -4.60
C ALA A 81 0.65 10.13 -6.04
N GLY A 82 -0.32 10.84 -6.58
CA GLY A 82 -0.54 10.94 -8.02
C GLY A 82 0.30 12.07 -8.62
N GLY A 83 -0.08 12.52 -9.81
CA GLY A 83 0.45 13.73 -10.44
C GLY A 83 -0.65 14.72 -10.78
N TYR A 84 -0.26 15.95 -11.14
CA TYR A 84 -1.15 16.90 -11.81
C TYR A 84 -0.94 16.89 -13.32
N GLY A 85 -2.04 17.03 -14.07
CA GLY A 85 -2.02 17.19 -15.52
C GLY A 85 -1.78 15.89 -16.29
N SER A 86 -1.49 16.03 -17.59
CA SER A 86 -1.30 14.92 -18.54
C SER A 86 0.16 14.49 -18.72
N SER A 87 1.09 15.05 -17.96
CA SER A 87 2.52 14.75 -18.11
C SER A 87 2.86 13.39 -17.49
N HIS A 88 3.59 12.54 -18.23
CA HIS A 88 4.21 11.35 -17.65
C HIS A 88 5.24 11.76 -16.59
N ILE A 89 4.98 11.42 -15.33
CA ILE A 89 5.89 11.64 -14.20
C ILE A 89 6.60 10.33 -13.90
N LYS A 90 7.93 10.35 -13.90
CA LYS A 90 8.77 9.26 -13.41
C LYS A 90 9.52 9.75 -12.18
N ARG A 91 9.34 9.06 -11.06
CA ARG A 91 9.95 9.39 -9.76
C ARG A 91 10.38 8.13 -9.03
N SER A 92 11.29 8.28 -8.07
CA SER A 92 11.71 7.20 -7.18
C SER A 92 11.35 7.56 -5.74
N CYS A 93 10.83 6.60 -4.98
CA CYS A 93 10.48 6.77 -3.58
C CYS A 93 10.91 5.53 -2.81
N THR A 94 11.58 5.73 -1.68
CA THR A 94 11.89 4.65 -0.73
C THR A 94 10.83 4.66 0.37
N LEU A 95 10.26 3.48 0.64
CA LEU A 95 9.17 3.29 1.58
C LEU A 95 9.47 2.10 2.51
N PRO A 96 8.93 2.09 3.75
CA PRO A 96 9.10 0.96 4.66
C PRO A 96 8.47 -0.32 4.10
N SER A 97 9.10 -1.47 4.37
CA SER A 97 8.68 -2.76 3.81
C SER A 97 7.45 -3.37 4.47
N ASP A 98 6.98 -2.81 5.59
CA ASP A 98 5.91 -3.33 6.45
C ASP A 98 4.59 -2.55 6.30
N LYS A 99 4.40 -1.87 5.16
CA LYS A 99 3.23 -1.02 4.91
C LYS A 99 2.42 -1.55 3.74
N TYR A 100 1.10 -1.44 3.86
CA TYR A 100 0.23 -1.48 2.69
C TYR A 100 0.46 -0.21 1.86
N ILE A 101 0.29 -0.31 0.55
CA ILE A 101 0.44 0.82 -0.36
C ILE A 101 -0.93 1.20 -0.90
N PHE A 102 -1.28 2.47 -0.79
CA PHE A 102 -2.47 3.02 -1.41
C PHE A 102 -2.08 4.11 -2.40
N PHE A 103 -2.66 4.07 -3.60
CA PHE A 103 -2.45 5.07 -4.64
C PHE A 103 -3.66 5.18 -5.57
N PRO A 104 -3.98 6.39 -6.04
CA PRO A 104 -5.06 6.57 -7.01
C PRO A 104 -4.61 6.05 -8.38
N VAL A 105 -5.42 5.18 -8.99
CA VAL A 105 -5.26 4.81 -10.41
C VAL A 105 -5.60 6.01 -11.30
N ILE A 106 -6.65 6.76 -10.92
CA ILE A 106 -7.07 8.01 -11.56
C ILE A 106 -7.12 9.09 -10.48
N ASN A 107 -6.32 10.14 -10.65
CA ASN A 107 -6.26 11.28 -9.72
C ASN A 107 -6.83 12.53 -10.40
N MET A 108 -8.13 12.75 -10.31
CA MET A 108 -8.80 13.90 -10.91
C MET A 108 -9.74 14.55 -9.90
N VAL A 109 -9.69 15.88 -9.85
CA VAL A 109 -10.61 16.71 -9.07
C VAL A 109 -11.10 17.85 -9.95
N TYR A 110 -12.40 18.11 -9.89
CA TYR A 110 -13.03 19.22 -10.58
C TYR A 110 -13.30 20.35 -9.60
N TYR A 111 -12.75 21.54 -9.88
CA TYR A 111 -13.05 22.75 -9.14
C TYR A 111 -14.00 23.62 -9.98
N PRO A 112 -15.18 24.00 -9.47
CA PRO A 112 -16.06 24.95 -10.13
C PRO A 112 -15.32 26.28 -10.32
N ARG A 113 -15.32 26.84 -11.53
CA ARG A 113 -14.64 28.13 -11.83
C ARG A 113 -15.18 29.30 -11.00
N ASP A 114 -16.41 29.20 -10.52
CA ASP A 114 -17.14 30.31 -9.90
C ASP A 114 -17.34 30.15 -8.38
N GLY A 115 -16.65 29.19 -7.74
CA GLY A 115 -16.76 28.94 -6.29
C GLY A 115 -18.11 28.37 -5.83
N LYS A 116 -19.02 28.03 -6.76
CA LYS A 116 -20.29 27.38 -6.43
C LYS A 116 -20.05 25.91 -6.05
N VAL A 117 -20.14 25.61 -4.76
CA VAL A 117 -20.10 24.23 -4.25
C VAL A 117 -21.33 23.48 -4.77
N TYR A 118 -21.13 22.59 -5.73
CA TYR A 118 -22.11 21.57 -6.06
C TYR A 118 -21.84 20.40 -5.12
N LEU A 119 -22.77 20.14 -4.21
CA LEU A 119 -22.77 18.92 -3.42
C LEU A 119 -22.83 17.76 -4.41
N ALA A 120 -21.71 17.03 -4.57
CA ALA A 120 -21.72 15.79 -5.32
C ALA A 120 -22.61 14.82 -4.53
N ALA A 121 -23.83 14.61 -5.02
CA ALA A 121 -24.65 13.49 -4.58
C ALA A 121 -23.86 12.22 -4.91
N SER A 122 -23.51 11.49 -3.86
CA SER A 122 -23.02 10.12 -3.95
C SER A 122 -23.99 9.30 -4.79
N GLN A 123 -23.49 8.68 -5.86
CA GLN A 123 -24.14 7.52 -6.47
C GLN A 123 -23.91 6.30 -5.59
#